data_AF-A0A8S2UZM8-F1
#
_entry.id   AF-A0A8S2UZM8-F1
#
_cell.length_a   1.000
_cell.length_b   1.000
_cell.length_c   1.000
_cell.angle_alpha   90.00
_cell.angle_beta   90.00
_cell.angle_gamma   90.00
#
_symmetry.space_group_name_H-M   'P 1'
#
loop_
_entity.id
_entity.type
_entity.pdbx_description
1 polymer ?
#
loop_
_entity_poly.entity_id
_entity_poly.type
_entity_poly.pdbx_seq_one_letter_code
_entity_poly.pdbx_strand_id
1 'polypeptide(L)'
;PIITNNETIRLFVDRQRNVYVSDFYNHRVMKWNEGAKEGIVVAGGQREGSALTQLYYPEGLFVDTLGRLYVAEEGNHRVLRWTQGANQGTVIVGGNG
;
A
#
# COMPACT_ATOMS: atom_id res chain seq x y z
N PRO A 1 -6.76 -20.75 8.95
CA PRO A 1 -5.31 -20.47 8.86
C PRO A 1 -4.91 -19.45 9.92
N ILE A 2 -4.16 -19.90 10.93
CA ILE A 2 -3.58 -19.02 11.96
C ILE A 2 -2.35 -18.39 11.33
N ILE A 3 -2.34 -17.06 11.17
CA ILE A 3 -1.13 -16.34 10.74
C ILE A 3 -0.36 -16.01 12.02
N THR A 4 0.70 -16.76 12.28
CA THR A 4 1.64 -16.53 13.38
C THR A 4 2.68 -15.48 13.01
N ASN A 5 2.81 -14.48 13.87
CA ASN A 5 4.00 -13.70 14.23
C ASN A 5 5.00 -13.23 13.15
N ASN A 6 4.95 -11.91 12.90
CA ASN A 6 6.07 -10.96 12.87
C ASN A 6 7.34 -11.37 12.09
N GLU A 7 7.37 -11.15 10.77
CA GLU A 7 8.39 -10.40 10.00
C GLU A 7 7.74 -9.92 8.68
N THR A 8 7.82 -8.61 8.39
CA THR A 8 7.28 -7.87 7.23
C THR A 8 5.74 -7.74 7.11
N ILE A 9 5.25 -6.48 7.19
CA ILE A 9 3.83 -6.11 6.99
C ILE A 9 3.49 -6.13 5.48
N ARG A 10 3.42 -7.32 4.88
CA ARG A 10 2.90 -7.48 3.49
C ARG A 10 1.38 -7.41 3.42
N LEU A 11 0.72 -7.43 4.57
CA LEU A 11 -0.72 -7.23 4.69
C LEU A 11 -1.03 -6.33 5.88
N PHE A 12 -2.08 -5.53 5.78
CA PHE A 12 -2.60 -4.71 6.86
C PHE A 12 -4.12 -4.88 6.94
N VAL A 13 -4.67 -4.98 8.16
CA VAL A 13 -6.12 -5.06 8.37
C VAL A 13 -6.56 -3.84 9.15
N ASP A 14 -7.48 -3.05 8.59
CA ASP A 14 -8.00 -1.86 9.25
C ASP A 14 -9.13 -2.19 10.26
N ARG A 15 -9.60 -1.15 10.97
CA ARG A 15 -10.69 -1.29 11.95
C ARG A 15 -12.04 -1.62 11.31
N GLN A 16 -12.20 -1.39 10.01
CA GLN A 16 -13.38 -1.75 9.24
C GLN A 16 -13.26 -3.16 8.63
N ARG A 17 -12.22 -3.92 9.02
CA ARG A 17 -11.94 -5.29 8.56
C ARG A 17 -11.65 -5.36 7.06
N ASN A 18 -11.20 -4.26 6.47
CA ASN A 18 -10.65 -4.29 5.13
C ASN A 18 -9.21 -4.83 5.19
N VAL A 19 -8.86 -5.67 4.22
CA VAL A 19 -7.52 -6.24 4.07
C VAL A 19 -6.80 -5.49 2.96
N TYR A 20 -5.63 -4.96 3.28
CA TYR A 20 -4.71 -4.35 2.33
C TYR A 20 -3.55 -5.31 2.14
N VAL A 21 -3.13 -5.53 0.90
CA VAL A 21 -2.00 -6.38 0.56
C VAL A 21 -1.04 -5.59 -0.31
N SER A 22 0.24 -5.62 0.07
CA SER A 22 1.29 -5.09 -0.77
C SER A 22 1.62 -6.14 -1.82
N ASP A 23 1.17 -5.90 -3.05
CA ASP A 23 1.40 -6.79 -4.18
C ASP A 23 2.76 -6.44 -4.80
N PHE A 24 3.80 -6.79 -4.05
CA PHE A 24 5.19 -6.32 -4.17
C PHE A 24 5.71 -6.33 -5.61
N TYR A 25 5.63 -7.48 -6.29
CA TYR A 25 6.14 -7.66 -7.66
C TYR A 25 5.23 -7.06 -8.73
N ASN A 26 3.98 -6.76 -8.38
CA ASN A 26 3.04 -6.09 -9.28
C ASN A 26 2.97 -4.57 -9.02
N HIS A 27 3.84 -4.03 -8.17
CA HIS A 27 4.02 -2.58 -7.98
C HIS A 27 2.70 -1.85 -7.64
N ARG A 28 1.90 -2.47 -6.77
CA ARG A 28 0.59 -1.95 -6.38
C ARG A 28 0.20 -2.36 -4.97
N VAL A 29 -0.77 -1.65 -4.40
CA VAL A 29 -1.47 -2.07 -3.19
C VAL A 29 -2.91 -2.41 -3.54
N MET A 30 -3.32 -3.60 -3.12
CA MET A 30 -4.67 -4.11 -3.31
C MET A 30 -5.46 -4.03 -2.01
N LYS A 31 -6.77 -3.75 -2.09
CA LYS A 31 -7.69 -3.73 -0.96
C LYS A 31 -8.88 -4.66 -1.20
N TRP A 32 -9.25 -5.42 -0.19
CA TRP A 32 -10.51 -6.17 -0.11
C TRP A 32 -11.32 -5.67 1.06
N ASN A 33 -12.62 -5.42 0.84
CA ASN A 33 -13.56 -5.27 1.95
C ASN A 33 -13.90 -6.65 2.51
N GLU A 34 -14.39 -6.70 3.75
CA GLU A 34 -14.81 -7.98 4.34
C GLU A 34 -15.85 -8.68 3.45
N GLY A 35 -15.59 -9.96 3.13
CA GLY A 35 -16.47 -10.78 2.29
C GLY A 35 -16.38 -10.49 0.79
N ALA A 36 -15.54 -9.54 0.36
CA ALA A 36 -15.34 -9.27 -1.06
C ALA A 36 -14.66 -10.46 -1.76
N LYS A 37 -15.15 -10.82 -2.95
CA LYS A 37 -14.55 -11.85 -3.80
C LYS A 37 -13.38 -11.33 -4.63
N GLU A 38 -13.35 -10.03 -4.88
CA GLU A 38 -12.38 -9.34 -5.72
C GLU A 38 -11.81 -8.13 -4.98
N GLY A 39 -10.56 -7.80 -5.31
CA GLY A 39 -9.84 -6.68 -4.71
C GLY A 39 -9.78 -5.50 -5.68
N ILE A 40 -9.61 -4.31 -5.12
CA ILE A 40 -9.41 -3.09 -5.90
C ILE A 40 -7.99 -2.57 -5.71
N VAL A 41 -7.43 -1.98 -6.76
CA VAL A 41 -6.16 -1.23 -6.67
C VAL A 41 -6.44 0.07 -5.92
N VAL A 42 -5.69 0.33 -4.85
CA VAL A 42 -5.82 1.56 -4.05
C VAL A 42 -4.58 2.44 -4.07
N ALA A 43 -3.47 1.93 -4.62
CA ALA A 43 -2.25 2.69 -4.92
C ALA A 43 -1.44 1.97 -6.01
N GLY A 44 -0.78 2.73 -6.88
CA GLY A 44 0.04 2.19 -7.97
C GLY A 44 -0.78 1.45 -9.04
N GLY A 45 -0.23 0.35 -9.57
CA GLY A 45 -0.94 -0.57 -10.48
C GLY A 45 -0.95 -0.21 -11.97
N GLN A 46 -0.18 0.79 -12.39
CA GLN A 46 0.06 1.07 -13.81
C GLN A 46 1.28 0.30 -14.31
N ARG A 47 2.46 0.65 -13.79
CA ARG A 47 3.76 0.01 -13.96
C ARG A 47 4.70 0.53 -12.86
N GLU A 48 5.83 -0.13 -12.66
CA GLU A 48 6.88 0.33 -11.77
C GLU A 48 7.41 1.73 -12.14
N GLY A 49 7.83 2.49 -11.14
CA GLY A 49 8.48 3.78 -11.37
C GLY A 49 8.44 4.68 -10.15
N SER A 50 8.99 5.88 -10.32
CA SER A 50 9.16 6.87 -9.26
C SER A 50 8.15 8.03 -9.32
N ALA A 51 7.26 8.07 -10.32
CA ALA A 51 6.18 9.06 -10.34
C ALA A 51 5.26 8.88 -9.11
N LEU A 52 4.54 9.93 -8.73
CA LEU A 52 3.63 9.87 -7.58
C LEU A 52 2.39 8.99 -7.82
N THR A 53 2.12 8.65 -9.08
CA THR A 53 1.07 7.70 -9.48
C THR A 53 1.55 6.24 -9.48
N GLN A 54 2.86 6.02 -9.31
CA GLN A 54 3.52 4.71 -9.43
C GLN A 54 4.09 4.28 -8.07
N LEU A 55 4.32 2.98 -7.96
CA LEU A 55 5.05 2.39 -6.84
C LEU A 55 6.25 1.59 -7.38
N TYR A 56 7.28 1.42 -6.55
CA TYR A 56 8.39 0.52 -6.84
C TYR A 56 8.73 -0.32 -5.62
N TYR A 57 8.49 -1.64 -5.73
CA TYR A 57 8.59 -2.62 -4.64
C TYR A 57 7.95 -2.13 -3.33
N PRO A 58 6.61 -1.93 -3.29
CA PRO A 58 5.94 -1.55 -2.05
C PRO A 58 6.02 -2.71 -1.05
N GLU A 59 6.41 -2.43 0.18
CA GLU A 59 6.62 -3.48 1.19
C GLU A 59 5.75 -3.24 2.43
N GLY A 60 6.02 -2.14 3.16
CA GLY A 60 5.33 -1.84 4.40
C GLY A 60 4.04 -1.06 4.19
N LEU A 61 2.95 -1.52 4.83
CA LEU A 61 1.65 -0.85 4.79
C LEU A 61 1.18 -0.40 6.17
N PHE A 62 0.56 0.76 6.22
CA PHE A 62 -0.20 1.22 7.38
C PHE A 62 -1.43 2.02 6.93
N VAL A 63 -2.56 1.89 7.60
CA VAL A 63 -3.74 2.72 7.35
C VAL A 63 -4.14 3.39 8.66
N ASP A 64 -4.25 4.72 8.62
CA ASP A 64 -4.66 5.48 9.81
C ASP A 64 -6.18 5.52 10.00
N THR A 65 -6.62 6.14 11.10
CA THR A 65 -8.04 6.23 11.46
C THR A 65 -8.86 7.09 10.51
N LEU A 66 -8.22 7.87 9.62
CA LEU A 66 -8.89 8.64 8.58
C LEU A 66 -8.93 7.88 7.24
N GLY A 67 -8.48 6.62 7.22
CA GLY A 67 -8.44 5.80 6.02
C GLY A 67 -7.32 6.17 5.04
N ARG A 68 -6.31 6.93 5.48
CA ARG A 68 -5.15 7.26 4.65
C ARG A 68 -4.17 6.08 4.67
N LEU A 69 -3.82 5.59 3.49
CA LEU A 69 -2.86 4.52 3.29
C LEU A 69 -1.44 5.09 3.24
N TYR A 70 -0.52 4.46 3.95
CA TYR A 70 0.90 4.75 3.96
C TYR A 70 1.62 3.55 3.37
N VAL A 71 2.47 3.79 2.38
CA VAL A 71 3.20 2.76 1.63
C VAL A 71 4.68 3.08 1.72
N ALA A 72 5.44 2.20 2.36
CA ALA A 72 6.89 2.22 2.31
C ALA A 72 7.34 1.49 1.04
N GLU A 73 8.10 2.19 0.21
CA GLU A 73 8.65 1.66 -1.03
C GLU A 73 10.12 1.30 -0.84
N GLU A 74 10.45 0.03 -1.03
CA GLU A 74 11.83 -0.45 -1.01
C GLU A 74 12.61 0.17 -2.17
N GLY A 75 12.06 0.12 -3.39
CA GLY A 75 12.78 0.49 -4.61
C GLY A 75 12.98 1.99 -4.80
N ASN A 76 12.09 2.82 -4.26
CA ASN A 76 12.18 4.29 -4.34
C ASN A 76 12.70 4.94 -3.06
N HIS A 77 13.04 4.16 -2.03
CA HIS A 77 13.54 4.63 -0.73
C HIS A 77 12.71 5.80 -0.15
N ARG A 78 11.38 5.65 -0.19
CA ARG A 78 10.44 6.68 0.25
C ARG A 78 9.19 6.08 0.88
N VAL A 79 8.47 6.91 1.61
CA VAL A 79 7.13 6.60 2.09
C VAL A 79 6.15 7.55 1.42
N LEU A 80 5.15 6.98 0.73
CA LEU A 80 4.03 7.71 0.17
C LEU A 80 2.80 7.57 1.07
N ARG A 81 2.03 8.66 1.17
CA ARG A 81 0.66 8.65 1.71
C ARG A 81 -0.35 8.79 0.57
N TRP A 82 -1.35 7.92 0.55
CA TRP A 82 -2.47 7.91 -0.38
C TRP A 82 -3.78 8.13 0.39
N THR A 83 -4.52 9.17 0.03
CA THR A 83 -5.88 9.39 0.54
C THR A 83 -6.87 8.64 -0.33
N GLN A 84 -7.95 8.13 0.25
CA GLN A 84 -9.02 7.47 -0.51
C GLN A 84 -9.50 8.35 -1.67
N GLY A 85 -9.52 7.78 -2.89
CA GLY A 85 -9.91 8.49 -4.11
C GLY A 85 -8.86 9.42 -4.72
N ALA A 86 -7.66 9.52 -4.11
CA ALA A 86 -6.56 10.27 -4.72
C ALA A 86 -6.00 9.53 -5.95
N ASN A 87 -5.68 10.30 -6.99
CA ASN A 87 -5.06 9.76 -8.20
C ASN A 87 -3.54 9.53 -8.07
N GLN A 88 -2.92 10.07 -7.02
CA GLN A 88 -1.48 9.96 -6.75
C GLN A 88 -1.18 10.03 -5.26
N GLY A 89 -0.03 9.50 -4.86
CA GLY A 89 0.51 9.61 -3.53
C GLY A 89 1.13 10.98 -3.25
N THR A 90 1.43 11.22 -1.98
CA THR A 90 2.24 12.36 -1.51
C THR A 90 3.45 11.80 -0.76
N VAL A 91 4.66 12.23 -1.12
CA VAL A 91 5.87 11.87 -0.35
C VAL A 91 5.77 12.49 1.02
N ILE A 92 5.93 11.68 2.06
CA ILE A 92 5.94 12.15 3.45
C ILE A 92 7.30 11.93 4.12
N VAL A 93 8.11 10.99 3.63
CA VAL A 93 9.46 10.69 4.11
C VAL A 93 10.30 10.16 2.93
N GLY A 94 11.59 10.55 2.86
CA GLY A 94 12.54 10.02 1.87
C GLY A 94 12.38 10.60 0.45
N GLY A 95 12.90 9.89 -0.55
CA GLY A 95 12.79 10.26 -1.97
C GLY A 95 13.92 11.12 -2.55
N ASN A 96 14.99 11.36 -1.78
CA ASN A 96 16.22 12.00 -2.26
C ASN A 96 17.37 10.96 -2.23
N GLY A 97 17.49 10.21 -3.32
CA GLY A 97 18.69 9.46 -3.70
C GLY A 97 19.14 9.92 -5.07
#